data_AF-A0A0Q4IQR6-F1
#
_entry.id   AF-A0A0Q4IQR6-F1
#
_cell.length_a   1.000
_cell.length_b   1.000
_cell.length_c   1.000
_cell.angle_alpha   90.00
_cell.angle_beta   90.00
_cell.angle_gamma   90.00
#
_symmetry.space_group_name_H-M   'P 1'
#
loop_
_entity.id
_entity.type
_entity.pdbx_description
1 polymer ?
#
loop_
_entity_poly.entity_id
_entity_poly.type
_entity_poly.pdbx_seq_one_letter_code
_entity_poly.pdbx_strand_id
1 'polypeptide(L)'
;MRRATGFPLDDLAFLLRHFLPHLNRDSIYRVLKAEGLNRRLPKPTVQPCKGKGHFHDYDLAFVHIDFKHLPKLRTTDGEICKRFLYVAIDRCSRFVHLDVYDAENAANAVAFLKAVPLPHHPCGHRLSRIESRRSIVPSTPTR
;
A
#
# COMPACT_ATOMS: atom_id res chain seq x y z
N MET A 1 -10.37 6.35 -18.13
CA MET A 1 -9.25 6.41 -17.17
C MET A 1 -9.05 7.78 -16.54
N ARG A 2 -8.73 8.85 -17.29
CA ARG A 2 -8.49 10.20 -16.73
C ARG A 2 -9.60 10.73 -15.81
N ARG A 3 -10.88 10.54 -16.16
CA ARG A 3 -12.02 10.92 -15.30
C ARG A 3 -12.09 10.13 -13.99
N ALA A 4 -11.71 8.86 -14.01
CA ALA A 4 -11.79 7.96 -12.86
C ALA A 4 -10.60 8.13 -11.89
N THR A 5 -9.39 8.38 -12.41
CA THR A 5 -8.17 8.41 -11.60
C THR A 5 -7.65 9.83 -11.33
N GLY A 6 -7.94 10.79 -12.20
CA GLY A 6 -7.36 12.13 -12.11
C GLY A 6 -5.84 12.19 -12.31
N PHE A 7 -5.20 11.08 -12.73
CA PHE A 7 -3.75 10.98 -12.86
C PHE A 7 -3.17 12.01 -13.84
N PRO A 8 -1.97 12.56 -13.59
CA PRO A 8 -1.26 13.41 -14.53
C PRO A 8 -0.93 12.64 -15.82
N LEU A 9 -0.57 13.37 -16.88
CA LEU A 9 -0.32 12.79 -18.20
C LEU A 9 0.80 11.74 -18.16
N ASP A 10 1.86 12.01 -17.40
CA ASP A 10 3.01 11.12 -17.29
C ASP A 10 2.67 9.80 -16.60
N ASP A 11 1.97 9.85 -15.46
CA ASP A 11 1.49 8.65 -14.76
C ASP A 11 0.51 7.85 -15.63
N LEU A 12 -0.35 8.55 -16.38
CA LEU A 12 -1.27 7.90 -17.30
C LEU A 12 -0.51 7.20 -18.44
N ALA A 13 0.51 7.85 -19.00
CA ALA A 13 1.36 7.26 -20.04
C ALA A 13 2.13 6.04 -19.52
N PHE A 14 2.66 6.13 -18.30
CA PHE A 14 3.35 5.02 -17.65
C PHE A 14 2.42 3.80 -17.48
N LEU A 15 1.23 4.01 -16.92
CA LEU A 15 0.26 2.94 -16.69
C LEU A 15 -0.29 2.35 -17.99
N LEU A 16 -0.62 3.21 -18.96
CA LEU A 16 -1.18 2.75 -20.24
C LEU A 16 -0.14 2.02 -21.09
N ARG A 17 1.16 2.31 -20.95
CA ARG A 17 2.21 1.61 -21.69
C ARG A 17 2.21 0.11 -21.41
N HIS A 18 1.81 -0.32 -20.22
CA HIS A 18 1.70 -1.74 -19.88
C HIS A 18 0.62 -2.46 -20.70
N PHE A 19 -0.51 -1.80 -20.96
CA PHE A 19 -1.66 -2.39 -21.65
C PHE A 19 -1.69 -2.07 -23.16
N LEU A 20 -1.15 -0.91 -23.54
CA LEU A 20 -1.17 -0.34 -24.89
C LEU A 20 0.25 0.13 -25.24
N PRO A 21 1.21 -0.79 -25.46
CA PRO A 21 2.63 -0.47 -25.58
C PRO A 21 3.00 0.38 -26.79
N HIS A 22 2.12 0.41 -27.81
CA HIS A 22 2.27 1.21 -29.02
C HIS A 22 1.79 2.67 -28.85
N LEU A 23 1.09 3.00 -27.76
CA LEU A 23 0.72 4.37 -27.46
C LEU A 23 1.90 5.09 -26.79
N ASN A 24 2.32 6.19 -27.40
CA ASN A 24 3.24 7.13 -26.78
C ASN A 24 2.48 8.22 -26.02
N ARG A 25 3.22 8.97 -25.19
CA ARG A 25 2.70 10.06 -24.37
C ARG A 25 1.93 11.11 -25.19
N ASP A 26 2.40 11.42 -26.40
CA ASP A 26 1.80 12.45 -27.25
C ASP A 26 0.48 12.00 -27.87
N SER A 27 0.37 10.73 -28.27
CA SER A 27 -0.88 10.11 -28.71
C SER A 27 -1.92 10.17 -27.59
N ILE A 28 -1.52 9.86 -26.36
CA ILE A 28 -2.39 9.97 -25.17
C ILE A 28 -2.82 11.42 -24.94
N TYR A 29 -1.89 12.37 -25.03
CA TYR A 29 -2.21 13.79 -24.92
C TYR A 29 -3.20 14.27 -25.99
N ARG A 30 -3.02 13.87 -27.25
CA ARG A 30 -3.91 14.23 -28.36
C ARG A 30 -5.33 13.69 -28.14
N VAL A 31 -5.45 12.44 -27.71
CA VAL A 31 -6.75 11.84 -27.36
C VAL A 31 -7.39 12.60 -26.19
N LEU A 32 -6.64 12.88 -25.12
CA LEU A 32 -7.16 13.66 -24.00
C LEU A 32 -7.58 15.08 -24.41
N LYS A 33 -6.87 15.70 -25.35
CA LYS A 33 -7.20 17.03 -25.86
C LYS A 33 -8.48 17.00 -26.71
N ALA A 34 -8.62 16.01 -27.60
CA ALA A 34 -9.82 15.81 -28.41
C ALA A 34 -11.07 15.57 -27.55
N GLU A 35 -10.90 14.83 -26.44
CA GLU A 35 -11.97 14.52 -25.48
C GLU A 35 -12.23 15.62 -24.45
N GLY A 36 -11.53 16.76 -24.53
CA GLY A 36 -11.66 17.85 -23.55
C GLY A 36 -11.13 17.53 -22.14
N LEU A 37 -10.35 16.45 -21.99
CA LEU A 37 -9.81 15.92 -20.72
C LEU A 37 -8.36 16.32 -20.44
N ASN A 38 -7.80 17.23 -21.23
CA ASN A 38 -6.43 17.70 -21.08
C ASN A 38 -6.21 18.41 -19.72
N ARG A 39 -7.20 19.19 -19.27
CA ARG A 39 -7.15 19.82 -17.94
C ARG A 39 -7.32 18.76 -16.85
N ARG A 40 -6.58 18.87 -15.74
CA ARG A 40 -6.81 17.98 -14.59
C ARG A 40 -8.18 18.31 -14.01
N LEU A 41 -8.94 17.28 -13.65
CA LEU A 41 -10.15 17.47 -12.88
C LEU A 41 -9.74 18.10 -11.53
N PRO A 42 -10.48 19.08 -11.01
CA PRO A 42 -10.24 19.59 -9.66
C PRO A 42 -10.19 18.41 -8.71
N LYS A 43 -9.10 18.29 -7.94
CA LYS A 43 -9.04 17.28 -6.89
C LYS A 43 -10.21 17.59 -5.95
N PRO A 44 -11.07 16.61 -5.60
CA PRO A 44 -12.03 16.83 -4.53
C PRO A 44 -11.26 17.39 -3.35
N THR A 45 -11.66 18.57 -2.86
CA THR A 45 -11.20 19.17 -1.61
C THR A 45 -11.76 18.37 -0.44
N VAL A 46 -11.53 17.07 -0.44
CA VAL A 46 -11.44 16.32 0.80
C VAL A 46 -10.12 16.76 1.38
N GLN A 47 -10.16 17.84 2.15
CA GLN A 47 -9.09 18.05 3.12
C GLN A 47 -8.96 16.73 3.88
N PRO A 48 -7.75 16.18 4.05
CA PRO A 48 -7.59 15.04 4.91
C PRO A 48 -8.04 15.46 6.31
N CYS A 49 -9.28 15.14 6.67
CA CYS A 49 -9.76 15.15 8.02
C CYS A 49 -9.10 13.97 8.74
N LYS A 50 -7.80 14.14 9.07
CA LYS A 50 -7.02 13.51 10.15
C LYS A 50 -5.52 13.69 9.86
N GLY A 51 -4.83 14.37 10.79
CA GLY A 51 -3.40 14.21 11.03
C GLY A 51 -2.48 15.17 10.28
N LYS A 52 -2.43 16.45 10.70
CA LYS A 52 -1.21 17.27 10.57
C LYS A 52 -0.16 16.78 11.59
N GLY A 53 0.23 15.51 11.49
CA GLY A 53 1.32 14.95 12.26
C GLY A 53 2.53 14.83 11.35
N HIS A 54 3.66 15.40 11.74
CA HIS A 54 4.92 14.93 11.19
C HIS A 54 5.06 13.48 11.62
N PHE A 55 5.42 12.59 10.70
CA PHE A 55 5.82 11.25 11.11
C PHE A 55 7.04 11.40 12.03
N HIS A 56 7.09 10.62 13.12
CA HIS A 56 8.28 10.57 13.94
C HIS A 56 9.47 10.15 13.07
N ASP A 57 10.60 10.84 13.23
CA ASP A 57 11.87 10.39 12.70
C ASP A 57 12.29 9.20 13.56
N TYR A 58 12.20 7.99 13.01
CA TYR A 58 12.70 6.78 13.66
C TYR A 58 14.17 6.65 13.30
N ASP A 59 14.99 6.21 14.26
CA ASP A 59 16.36 5.82 13.95
C ASP A 59 16.37 4.57 13.06
N LEU A 60 17.48 4.37 12.33
CA LEU A 60 17.78 3.08 11.71
C LEU A 60 17.66 2.00 12.80
N ALA A 61 17.06 0.85 12.45
CA ALA A 61 16.84 -0.33 13.30
C ALA A 61 15.41 -0.55 13.84
N PHE A 62 14.41 0.24 13.40
CA PHE A 62 12.99 0.06 13.77
C PHE A 62 12.15 -0.40 12.58
N VAL A 63 11.39 -1.49 12.76
CA VAL A 63 10.41 -1.96 11.78
C VAL A 63 9.02 -1.85 12.37
N HIS A 64 8.14 -1.17 11.63
CA HIS A 64 6.72 -1.07 11.96
C HIS A 64 5.98 -2.28 11.39
N ILE A 65 5.36 -3.08 12.26
CA ILE A 65 4.53 -4.21 11.83
C ILE A 65 3.05 -3.84 11.95
N ASP A 66 2.36 -3.90 10.83
CA ASP A 66 0.92 -3.71 10.72
C ASP A 66 0.22 -5.03 10.35
N PHE A 67 -0.99 -5.18 10.86
CA PHE A 67 -1.83 -6.35 10.64
C PHE A 67 -3.23 -5.89 10.22
N LYS A 68 -3.73 -6.47 9.12
CA LYS A 68 -5.02 -6.08 8.53
C LYS A 68 -5.86 -7.29 8.14
N HIS A 69 -7.14 -7.19 8.46
CA HIS A 69 -8.15 -8.11 7.94
C HIS A 69 -8.49 -7.71 6.51
N LEU A 70 -8.27 -8.62 5.57
CA LEU A 70 -8.72 -8.40 4.20
C LEU A 70 -10.22 -8.69 4.10
N PRO A 71 -10.93 -8.01 3.18
CA PRO A 71 -12.27 -8.45 2.79
C PRO A 71 -12.22 -9.92 2.34
N LYS A 72 -13.36 -10.62 2.37
CA LYS A 72 -13.41 -12.00 1.89
C LYS A 72 -12.96 -12.02 0.42
N LEU A 73 -11.87 -12.72 0.13
CA LEU A 73 -11.30 -12.82 -1.20
C LEU A 73 -11.68 -14.18 -1.78
N ARG A 74 -11.97 -14.18 -3.08
CA ARG A 74 -12.16 -15.41 -3.83
C ARG A 74 -10.78 -15.98 -4.18
N THR A 75 -10.52 -17.22 -3.81
CA THR A 75 -9.31 -17.93 -4.22
C THR A 75 -9.38 -18.28 -5.71
N THR A 76 -8.26 -18.71 -6.27
CA THR A 76 -8.19 -19.25 -7.64
C THR A 76 -9.12 -20.44 -7.85
N ASP A 77 -9.38 -21.20 -6.78
CA ASP A 77 -10.25 -22.38 -6.79
C ASP A 77 -11.73 -22.02 -6.60
N GLY A 78 -12.04 -20.73 -6.45
CA GLY A 78 -13.40 -20.22 -6.37
C GLY A 78 -13.97 -20.10 -4.96
N GLU A 79 -13.26 -20.59 -3.95
CA GLU A 79 -13.62 -20.51 -2.52
C GLU A 79 -13.56 -19.07 -2.01
N ILE A 80 -14.50 -18.69 -1.15
CA ILE A 80 -14.54 -17.35 -0.55
C ILE A 80 -14.00 -17.44 0.87
N CYS A 81 -12.76 -16.98 1.07
CA CYS A 81 -12.07 -17.10 2.35
C CYS A 81 -11.70 -15.74 2.93
N LYS A 82 -11.72 -15.64 4.27
CA LYS A 82 -11.14 -14.50 4.99
C LYS A 82 -9.63 -14.66 4.99
N ARG A 83 -8.89 -13.60 4.65
CA ARG A 83 -7.43 -13.58 4.65
C ARG A 83 -6.89 -12.45 5.52
N PHE A 84 -5.65 -12.61 5.91
CA PHE A 84 -4.96 -11.73 6.84
C PHE A 84 -3.66 -11.24 6.21
N LEU A 85 -3.51 -9.92 6.15
CA LEU A 85 -2.32 -9.27 5.61
C LEU A 85 -1.41 -8.85 6.77
N TYR A 86 -0.16 -9.31 6.71
CA TYR A 86 0.91 -8.88 7.60
C TYR A 86 1.86 -8.00 6.80
N VAL A 87 2.22 -6.84 7.35
CA VAL A 87 3.06 -5.84 6.68
C VAL A 87 4.15 -5.42 7.63
N ALA A 88 5.40 -5.45 7.16
CA ALA A 88 6.55 -4.89 7.84
C ALA A 88 7.08 -3.72 7.03
N ILE A 89 7.16 -2.54 7.64
CA ILE A 89 7.58 -1.29 7.00
C ILE A 89 8.76 -0.74 7.78
N ASP A 90 9.91 -0.63 7.14
CA ASP A 90 11.01 0.21 7.61
C ASP A 90 10.86 1.58 6.96
N ARG A 91 10.59 2.60 7.77
CA ARG A 91 10.35 3.96 7.28
C ARG A 91 11.63 4.67 6.85
N CYS A 92 12.76 4.32 7.44
CA CYS A 92 14.04 4.97 7.17
C CYS A 92 14.57 4.53 5.81
N SER A 93 14.55 3.22 5.54
CA SER A 93 14.95 2.65 4.26
C SER A 93 13.84 2.65 3.20
N ARG A 94 12.59 2.89 3.61
CA ARG A 94 11.37 2.72 2.79
C ARG A 94 11.17 1.29 2.29
N PHE A 95 11.80 0.31 2.95
CA PHE A 95 11.61 -1.10 2.66
C PHE A 95 10.25 -1.59 3.18
N VAL A 96 9.60 -2.48 2.41
CA VAL A 96 8.32 -3.08 2.78
C VAL A 96 8.34 -4.57 2.48
N HIS A 97 7.95 -5.39 3.46
CA HIS A 97 7.70 -6.82 3.32
C HIS A 97 6.23 -7.12 3.62
N LEU A 98 5.57 -7.91 2.78
CA LEU A 98 4.15 -8.25 2.91
C LEU A 98 3.94 -9.75 2.72
N ASP A 99 3.16 -10.36 3.60
CA ASP A 99 2.67 -11.74 3.44
C ASP A 99 1.18 -11.82 3.74
N VAL A 100 0.50 -12.75 3.05
CA VAL A 100 -0.92 -13.03 3.24
C VAL A 100 -1.09 -14.44 3.76
N TYR A 101 -1.84 -14.58 4.85
CA TYR A 101 -2.13 -15.87 5.47
C TYR A 101 -3.64 -16.12 5.53
N ASP A 102 -4.02 -17.40 5.55
CA ASP A 102 -5.43 -17.82 5.63
C ASP A 102 -5.97 -17.83 7.07
N ALA A 103 -5.11 -17.71 8.07
CA ALA A 103 -5.51 -17.69 9.49
C ALA A 103 -4.75 -16.65 10.32
N GLU A 104 -5.43 -16.08 11.31
CA GLU A 104 -4.85 -15.26 12.36
C GLU A 104 -4.45 -16.16 13.53
N ASN A 105 -3.23 -16.69 13.49
CA ASN A 105 -2.70 -17.53 14.55
C ASN A 105 -1.22 -17.24 14.81
N ALA A 106 -0.72 -17.70 15.96
CA ALA A 106 0.66 -17.45 16.37
C ALA A 106 1.69 -18.07 15.41
N ALA A 107 1.39 -19.23 14.82
CA ALA A 107 2.28 -19.89 13.87
C ALA A 107 2.56 -19.02 12.64
N ASN A 108 1.52 -18.40 12.08
CA ASN A 108 1.62 -17.49 10.95
C ASN A 108 2.35 -16.20 11.32
N ALA A 109 2.10 -15.64 12.51
CA ALA A 109 2.84 -14.48 12.99
C ALA A 109 4.34 -14.77 13.15
N VAL A 110 4.70 -15.95 13.69
CA VAL A 110 6.11 -16.38 13.80
C VAL A 110 6.71 -16.64 12.44
N ALA A 111 5.98 -17.28 11.52
CA ALA A 111 6.43 -17.50 10.15
C ALA A 111 6.72 -16.16 9.45
N PHE A 112 5.83 -15.17 9.60
CA PHE A 112 6.02 -13.82 9.09
C PHE A 112 7.29 -13.19 9.64
N LEU A 113 7.49 -13.19 10.96
CA LEU A 113 8.67 -12.59 11.59
C LEU A 113 9.99 -13.26 11.14
N LYS A 114 9.97 -14.55 10.82
CA LYS A 114 11.12 -15.26 10.25
C LYS A 114 11.35 -14.93 8.78
N ALA A 115 10.27 -14.70 8.04
CA ALA A 115 10.30 -14.39 6.61
C ALA A 115 10.68 -12.92 6.34
N VAL A 116 10.33 -12.00 7.25
CA VAL A 116 10.80 -10.61 7.21
C VAL A 116 12.32 -10.68 7.13
N PRO A 117 12.92 -10.27 6.01
CA PRO A 117 14.37 -10.20 5.91
C PRO A 117 14.76 -9.15 6.93
N LEU A 118 15.30 -9.55 8.07
CA LEU A 118 15.92 -8.63 9.00
C LEU A 118 17.04 -7.99 8.17
N PRO A 119 16.95 -6.70 7.77
CA PRO A 119 17.95 -6.12 6.92
C PRO A 119 19.30 -6.28 7.59
N HIS A 120 20.16 -7.11 7.00
CA HIS A 120 21.55 -6.76 6.88
C HIS A 120 21.58 -5.57 5.94
N HIS A 121 21.33 -4.39 6.49
CA HIS A 121 21.49 -3.15 5.75
C HIS A 121 22.91 -3.14 5.20
N PRO A 122 23.17 -2.66 3.97
CA PRO A 122 24.54 -2.47 3.49
C PRO A 122 25.36 -1.51 4.38
N CYS A 123 24.74 -0.83 5.36
CA CYS A 123 25.41 0.02 6.36
C CYS A 123 25.73 -0.65 7.71
N GLY A 124 25.51 -1.96 7.90
CA GLY A 124 26.08 -2.70 9.04
C GLY A 124 25.40 -2.51 10.42
N HIS A 125 24.22 -1.90 10.50
CA HIS A 125 23.48 -1.79 11.77
C HIS A 125 22.41 -2.89 11.94
N ARG A 126 22.40 -3.51 13.13
CA ARG A 126 21.50 -4.60 13.53
C ARG A 126 20.15 -4.04 14.02
N LEU A 127 19.03 -4.63 13.57
CA LEU A 127 17.69 -4.35 14.11
C LEU A 127 17.67 -4.56 15.64
N SER A 128 17.22 -3.56 16.39
CA SER A 128 17.23 -3.58 17.86
C SER A 128 15.83 -3.72 18.47
N ARG A 129 14.75 -3.37 17.73
CA ARG A 129 13.40 -3.36 18.29
C ARG A 129 12.28 -3.49 17.24
N ILE A 130 11.28 -4.29 17.56
CA ILE A 130 10.03 -4.43 16.78
C ILE A 130 8.91 -3.73 17.55
N GLU A 131 8.22 -2.77 16.93
CA GLU A 131 7.03 -2.15 17.50
C GLU A 131 5.77 -2.55 16.72
N SER A 132 4.81 -3.16 17.43
CA SER A 132 3.47 -3.43 16.92
C SER A 132 2.49 -2.46 17.57
N ARG A 133 1.74 -1.69 16.76
CA ARG A 133 0.56 -0.96 17.25
C ARG A 133 -0.68 -1.70 16.78
N ARG A 134 -1.38 -2.40 17.69
CA ARG A 134 -2.76 -2.82 17.45
C ARG A 134 -3.66 -1.60 17.48
N SER A 135 -4.13 -1.13 16.32
CA SER A 135 -5.32 -0.28 16.30
C SER A 135 -6.55 -1.18 16.52
N ILE A 136 -6.87 -1.49 17.78
CA ILE A 136 -8.18 -2.04 18.10
C ILE A 136 -9.16 -0.88 17.93
N VAL A 137 -9.92 -0.91 16.84
CA VAL A 137 -11.13 -0.07 16.72
C VAL A 137 -12.20 -0.79 17.56
N PRO A 138 -12.68 -0.22 18.67
CA PRO A 138 -13.79 -0.82 19.39
C PRO A 138 -15.03 -0.78 18.49
N SER A 139 -15.60 -1.94 18.18
CA SER A 139 -16.91 -2.05 17.55
C SER A 139 -17.96 -1.66 18.60
N THR A 140 -18.60 -0.51 18.40
CA THR A 140 -19.79 -0.13 19.16
C THR A 140 -20.93 -1.10 18.82
N PRO A 141 -21.63 -1.71 19.81
CA PRO A 141 -22.81 -2.50 19.53
C PRO A 141 -23.96 -1.57 19.14
N THR A 142 -24.55 -1.80 17.97
CA THR A 142 -25.79 -1.16 17.54
C THR A 142 -26.93 -1.67 18.43
N ARG A 143 -27.71 -0.74 18.99
CA ARG A 143 -28.94 -1.01 19.74
C ARG A 143 -30.09 -1.28 18.78
#